data_AF-A0A0D8I9N9-F1
#
_entry.id   AF-A0A0D8I9N9-F1
#
_cell.length_a   1.000
_cell.length_b   1.000
_cell.length_c   1.000
_cell.angle_alpha   90.00
_cell.angle_beta   90.00
_cell.angle_gamma   90.00
#
_symmetry.space_group_name_H-M   'P 1'
#
loop_
_entity.id
_entity.type
_entity.pdbx_description
1 polymer ?
#
loop_
_entity_poly.entity_id
_entity_poly.type
_entity_poly.pdbx_seq_one_letter_code
_entity_poly.pdbx_strand_id
1 'polypeptide(L)'
;MEHNDRGVIKGIIKGYNDAKLKFVKKFSVDNFDLWDETSFLDDGKIHTRINKLKKEYDFACKEVDILLESHDTQDQYIKEKLGQLMARQQEINLELVFLASNNMKNIDMCLNLLKDKKQDFIVCLYGLKEYEKGNKVDAFNYFYSYFKDKNCLLEHYLINKVYGYLLYEFQQFDKAVVFLQKACEKKPEDIEVHRKLKEVYKINKQQVEEKIQEKIITLLEG
;
A
#
# COMPACT_ATOMS: atom_id res chain seq x y z
N MET A 1 33.83 -7.64 29.65
CA MET A 1 32.97 -7.68 28.44
C MET A 1 31.66 -6.90 28.62
N GLU A 2 31.60 -5.91 29.52
CA GLU A 2 30.34 -5.18 29.85
C GLU A 2 30.13 -3.86 29.07
N HIS A 3 31.17 -3.37 28.37
CA HIS A 3 31.12 -2.07 27.69
C HIS A 3 30.46 -2.09 26.30
N ASN A 4 30.36 -3.25 25.65
CA ASN A 4 29.80 -3.37 24.31
C ASN A 4 28.25 -3.35 24.31
N ASP A 5 27.62 -3.94 25.34
CA ASP A 5 26.16 -4.14 25.41
C ASP A 5 25.35 -2.88 25.79
N ARG A 6 25.90 -1.98 26.62
CA ARG A 6 25.24 -0.69 26.92
C ARG A 6 25.11 0.22 25.70
N GLY A 7 26.03 0.10 24.74
CA GLY A 7 25.98 0.81 23.46
C GLY A 7 24.84 0.32 22.56
N VAL A 8 24.59 -0.99 22.55
CA VAL A 8 23.52 -1.63 21.77
C VAL A 8 22.15 -1.16 22.25
N ILE A 9 21.89 -1.16 23.56
CA ILE A 9 20.60 -0.74 24.13
C ILE A 9 20.32 0.74 23.86
N LYS A 10 21.32 1.62 24.02
CA LYS A 10 21.17 3.04 23.65
C LYS A 10 20.86 3.21 22.16
N GLY A 11 21.45 2.38 21.30
CA GLY A 11 21.14 2.33 19.87
C GLY A 11 19.70 1.91 19.60
N ILE A 12 19.19 0.88 20.28
CA ILE A 12 17.82 0.39 20.17
C ILE A 12 16.81 1.45 20.62
N ILE A 13 17.01 2.07 21.80
CA ILE A 13 16.14 3.12 22.33
C ILE A 13 16.09 4.31 21.37
N LYS A 14 17.25 4.74 20.85
CA LYS A 14 17.34 5.84 19.90
C LYS A 14 16.60 5.50 18.60
N GLY A 15 16.87 4.33 18.02
CA GLY A 15 16.22 3.88 16.79
C GLY A 15 14.70 3.74 16.93
N TYR A 16 14.24 3.23 18.09
CA TYR A 16 12.83 3.13 18.42
C TYR A 16 12.17 4.50 18.57
N ASN A 17 12.75 5.41 19.35
CA ASN A 17 12.21 6.76 19.54
C ASN A 17 12.15 7.52 18.21
N ASP A 18 13.19 7.39 17.37
CA ASP A 18 13.21 7.98 16.04
C ASP A 18 12.11 7.38 15.14
N ALA A 19 11.90 6.07 15.16
CA ALA A 19 10.87 5.39 14.39
C ALA A 19 9.45 5.76 14.88
N LYS A 20 9.24 5.76 16.20
CA LYS A 20 7.99 6.14 16.86
C LYS A 20 7.64 7.59 16.59
N LEU A 21 8.57 8.53 16.77
CA LEU A 21 8.36 9.95 16.44
C LEU A 21 8.09 10.15 14.95
N LYS A 22 8.83 9.47 14.06
CA LYS A 22 8.55 9.49 12.61
C LYS A 22 7.16 8.98 12.30
N PHE A 23 6.72 7.90 12.93
CA PHE A 23 5.38 7.34 12.73
C PHE A 23 4.31 8.26 13.29
N VAL A 24 4.35 8.56 14.60
CA VAL A 24 3.40 9.44 15.29
C VAL A 24 3.29 10.77 14.57
N LYS A 25 4.38 11.49 14.28
CA LYS A 25 4.29 12.78 13.57
C LYS A 25 3.67 12.69 12.17
N LYS A 26 3.86 11.56 11.47
CA LYS A 26 3.31 11.34 10.13
C LYS A 26 1.88 10.77 10.18
N PHE A 27 1.48 10.19 11.30
CA PHE A 27 0.19 9.56 11.54
C PHE A 27 -0.67 10.26 12.61
N SER A 28 -0.24 11.38 13.19
CA SER A 28 -0.96 12.09 14.24
C SER A 28 -1.85 13.17 13.66
N VAL A 29 -3.15 12.93 13.82
CA VAL A 29 -4.31 13.83 13.97
C VAL A 29 -4.56 14.92 12.92
N ASP A 30 -3.60 15.69 12.41
CA ASP A 30 -3.91 16.79 11.48
C ASP A 30 -3.94 16.36 9.99
N ASN A 31 -3.27 15.25 9.64
CA ASN A 31 -3.36 14.64 8.31
C ASN A 31 -4.37 13.48 8.25
N PHE A 32 -5.04 13.18 9.36
CA PHE A 32 -5.95 12.02 9.45
C PHE A 32 -7.40 12.32 9.08
N ASP A 33 -7.84 13.58 9.16
CA ASP A 33 -9.15 13.99 8.64
C ASP A 33 -9.27 13.82 7.11
N LEU A 34 -8.12 13.71 6.40
CA LEU A 34 -8.06 13.31 4.97
C LEU A 34 -8.47 11.86 4.71
N TRP A 35 -8.56 11.02 5.75
CA TRP A 35 -8.94 9.62 5.67
C TRP A 35 -10.42 9.40 5.92
N ASP A 36 -11.08 10.37 6.56
CA ASP A 36 -12.46 10.24 7.01
C ASP A 36 -13.48 10.83 6.03
N GLU A 37 -13.08 11.74 5.13
CA GLU A 37 -14.07 12.41 4.27
C GLU A 37 -13.68 12.39 2.79
N THR A 38 -14.60 11.85 1.97
CA THR A 38 -14.75 12.08 0.52
C THR A 38 -13.91 11.28 -0.50
N SER A 39 -13.58 9.99 -0.31
CA SER A 39 -13.26 9.10 -1.46
C SER A 39 -13.11 7.60 -1.17
N PHE A 40 -13.07 7.18 0.10
CA PHE A 40 -12.91 5.76 0.49
C PHE A 40 -14.22 5.07 0.90
N LEU A 41 -15.34 5.78 0.82
CA LEU A 41 -16.65 5.33 1.30
C LEU A 41 -17.32 4.33 0.35
N ASP A 42 -16.74 3.12 0.26
CA ASP A 42 -17.55 1.92 0.05
C ASP A 42 -16.93 0.60 0.52
N ASP A 43 -15.71 0.58 1.08
CA ASP A 43 -15.15 -0.67 1.64
C ASP A 43 -14.91 -0.58 3.15
N GLY A 44 -15.99 -0.64 3.92
CA GLY A 44 -15.97 -0.62 5.39
C GLY A 44 -15.04 -1.67 6.02
N LYS A 45 -14.69 -2.72 5.26
CA LYS A 45 -13.68 -3.71 5.66
C LYS A 45 -12.27 -3.13 5.70
N ILE A 46 -11.87 -2.31 4.72
CA ILE A 46 -10.55 -1.67 4.68
C ILE A 46 -10.44 -0.65 5.81
N HIS A 47 -11.46 0.17 6.03
CA HIS A 47 -11.48 1.13 7.14
C HIS A 47 -11.36 0.40 8.50
N THR A 48 -12.15 -0.67 8.71
CA THR A 48 -12.06 -1.50 9.92
C THR A 48 -10.67 -2.13 10.07
N ARG A 49 -10.06 -2.60 8.98
CA ARG A 49 -8.72 -3.19 8.99
C ARG A 49 -7.65 -2.17 9.37
N ILE A 50 -7.69 -0.96 8.78
CA ILE A 50 -6.79 0.14 9.13
C ILE A 50 -6.91 0.47 10.61
N ASN A 51 -8.13 0.60 11.15
CA ASN A 51 -8.34 0.90 12.57
C ASN A 51 -7.83 -0.22 13.49
N LYS A 52 -7.97 -1.49 13.09
CA LYS A 52 -7.40 -2.63 13.83
C LYS A 52 -5.88 -2.58 13.85
N LEU A 53 -5.25 -2.31 12.70
CA LEU A 53 -3.81 -2.19 12.56
C LEU A 53 -3.23 -1.03 13.40
N LYS A 54 -3.93 0.11 13.44
CA LYS A 54 -3.55 1.24 14.32
C LYS A 54 -3.51 0.82 15.79
N LYS A 55 -4.58 0.19 16.29
CA LYS A 55 -4.66 -0.29 17.68
C LYS A 55 -3.54 -1.30 17.99
N GLU A 56 -3.23 -2.16 17.03
CA GLU A 56 -2.15 -3.15 17.15
C GLU A 56 -0.77 -2.47 17.21
N TYR A 57 -0.54 -1.45 16.38
CA TYR A 57 0.69 -0.65 16.41
C TYR A 57 0.87 0.07 17.74
N ASP A 58 -0.19 0.74 18.22
CA ASP A 58 -0.17 1.46 19.49
C ASP A 58 0.10 0.52 20.67
N PHE A 59 -0.50 -0.68 20.64
CA PHE A 59 -0.23 -1.72 21.63
C PHE A 59 1.24 -2.15 21.61
N ALA A 60 1.80 -2.43 20.43
CA ALA A 60 3.21 -2.80 20.29
C ALA A 60 4.15 -1.68 20.78
N CYS A 61 3.83 -0.41 20.52
CA CYS A 61 4.58 0.73 21.07
C CYS A 61 4.56 0.76 22.59
N LYS A 62 3.37 0.64 23.21
CA LYS A 62 3.25 0.61 24.67
C LYS A 62 4.04 -0.55 25.27
N GLU A 63 4.01 -1.71 24.63
CA GLU A 63 4.76 -2.88 25.10
C GLU A 63 6.28 -2.67 24.99
N VAL A 64 6.76 -2.05 23.91
CA VAL A 64 8.16 -1.64 23.79
C VAL A 64 8.54 -0.64 24.88
N ASP A 65 7.70 0.38 25.14
CA ASP A 65 7.95 1.38 26.20
C ASP A 65 8.13 0.68 27.56
N ILE A 66 7.21 -0.23 27.94
CA ILE A 66 7.26 -0.99 29.19
C ILE A 66 8.53 -1.85 29.28
N LEU A 67 8.91 -2.52 28.19
CA LEU A 67 10.11 -3.37 28.16
C LEU A 67 11.41 -2.57 28.24
N LEU A 68 11.41 -1.31 27.78
CA LEU A 68 12.57 -0.42 27.91
C LEU A 68 12.67 0.22 29.30
N GLU A 69 11.55 0.37 30.01
CA GLU A 69 11.50 0.87 31.39
C GLU A 69 11.91 -0.18 32.43
N SER A 70 11.81 -1.48 32.11
CA SER A 70 12.26 -2.53 33.02
C SER A 70 13.79 -2.54 33.14
N HIS A 71 14.31 -2.48 34.36
CA HIS A 71 15.75 -2.29 34.64
C HIS A 71 16.65 -3.50 34.34
N ASP A 72 16.10 -4.60 33.78
CA ASP A 72 16.84 -5.84 33.50
C ASP A 72 17.05 -6.10 31.99
N THR A 73 17.41 -5.04 31.26
CA THR A 73 17.69 -5.03 29.80
C THR A 73 18.84 -5.96 29.33
N GLN A 74 19.45 -6.71 30.24
CA GLN A 74 20.44 -7.75 29.97
C GLN A 74 19.79 -9.10 29.62
N ASP A 75 18.50 -9.28 29.92
CA ASP A 75 17.76 -10.51 29.63
C ASP A 75 17.62 -10.74 28.12
N GLN A 76 18.13 -11.89 27.66
CA GLN A 76 18.02 -12.33 26.27
C GLN A 76 16.55 -12.38 25.82
N TYR A 77 15.63 -12.75 26.71
CA TYR A 77 14.19 -12.75 26.44
C TYR A 77 13.68 -11.35 26.07
N ILE A 78 14.13 -10.30 26.78
CA ILE A 78 13.73 -8.91 26.50
C ILE A 78 14.26 -8.46 25.15
N LYS A 79 15.53 -8.77 24.83
CA LYS A 79 16.13 -8.44 23.52
C LYS A 79 15.37 -9.09 22.37
N GLU A 80 15.04 -10.38 22.48
CA GLU A 80 14.27 -11.12 21.47
C GLU A 80 12.86 -10.54 21.31
N LYS A 81 12.17 -10.26 22.42
CA LYS A 81 10.82 -9.71 22.41
C LYS A 81 10.77 -8.30 21.82
N LEU A 82 11.74 -7.44 22.13
CA LEU A 82 11.89 -6.13 21.50
C LEU A 82 12.08 -6.26 19.99
N GLY A 83 12.93 -7.19 19.55
CA GLY A 83 13.13 -7.48 18.13
C GLY A 83 11.83 -7.88 17.42
N GLN A 84 11.03 -8.77 18.04
CA GLN A 84 9.74 -9.21 17.51
C GLN A 84 8.73 -8.05 17.40
N LEU A 85 8.61 -7.23 18.44
CA LEU A 85 7.69 -6.09 18.46
C LEU A 85 8.08 -5.04 17.41
N MET A 86 9.37 -4.76 17.25
CA MET A 86 9.86 -3.83 16.23
C MET A 86 9.66 -4.37 14.81
N ALA A 87 9.88 -5.67 14.58
CA ALA A 87 9.56 -6.30 13.31
C ALA A 87 8.06 -6.21 13.00
N ARG A 88 7.21 -6.49 13.98
CA ARG A 88 5.76 -6.38 13.83
C ARG A 88 5.30 -4.96 13.52
N GLN A 89 5.89 -3.95 14.18
CA GLN A 89 5.66 -2.55 13.85
C GLN A 89 6.04 -2.22 12.39
N GLN A 90 7.12 -2.79 11.87
CA GLN A 90 7.52 -2.58 10.47
C GLN A 90 6.55 -3.24 9.49
N GLU A 91 6.04 -4.43 9.80
CA GLU A 91 5.01 -5.12 9.01
C GLU A 91 3.70 -4.31 8.98
N ILE A 92 3.22 -3.89 10.15
CA ILE A 92 1.99 -3.08 10.26
C ILE A 92 2.13 -1.78 9.46
N ASN A 93 3.30 -1.14 9.51
CA ASN A 93 3.59 0.04 8.71
C ASN A 93 3.48 -0.22 7.20
N LEU A 94 4.02 -1.35 6.73
CA LEU A 94 3.95 -1.71 5.32
C LEU A 94 2.50 -2.00 4.91
N GLU A 95 1.75 -2.71 5.75
CA GLU A 95 0.34 -3.02 5.49
C GLU A 95 -0.52 -1.74 5.45
N LEU A 96 -0.29 -0.81 6.39
CA LEU A 96 -0.95 0.49 6.39
C LEU A 96 -0.64 1.26 5.10
N VAL A 97 0.63 1.33 4.69
CA VAL A 97 1.03 1.99 3.44
C VAL A 97 0.37 1.33 2.22
N PHE A 98 0.31 -0.01 2.17
CA PHE A 98 -0.30 -0.74 1.08
C PHE A 98 -1.81 -0.46 0.96
N LEU A 99 -2.54 -0.43 2.08
CA LEU A 99 -3.96 -0.11 2.08
C LEU A 99 -4.20 1.37 1.72
N ALA A 100 -3.40 2.24 2.34
CA ALA A 100 -3.37 3.68 2.16
C ALA A 100 -3.22 4.14 0.71
N SER A 101 -2.31 3.50 -0.02
CA SER A 101 -1.98 3.85 -1.40
C SER A 101 -3.06 3.48 -2.41
N ASN A 102 -4.18 2.89 -2.00
CA ASN A 102 -5.36 2.75 -2.86
C ASN A 102 -6.11 4.07 -3.08
N ASN A 103 -5.70 5.16 -2.44
CA ASN A 103 -6.16 6.52 -2.71
C ASN A 103 -5.00 7.36 -3.23
N MET A 104 -5.17 7.99 -4.40
CA MET A 104 -4.14 8.81 -5.03
C MET A 104 -3.69 9.99 -4.14
N LYS A 105 -4.60 10.56 -3.34
CA LYS A 105 -4.30 11.66 -2.41
C LYS A 105 -3.27 11.29 -1.35
N ASN A 106 -3.11 10.00 -1.05
CA ASN A 106 -2.24 9.51 0.02
C ASN A 106 -0.82 9.15 -0.46
N ILE A 107 -0.53 9.26 -1.76
CA ILE A 107 0.72 8.73 -2.32
C ILE A 107 1.96 9.45 -1.79
N ASP A 108 1.92 10.78 -1.64
CA ASP A 108 3.05 11.55 -1.09
C ASP A 108 3.36 11.15 0.36
N MET A 109 2.32 10.94 1.18
CA MET A 109 2.49 10.44 2.54
C MET A 109 3.10 9.02 2.53
N CYS A 110 2.60 8.12 1.69
CA CYS A 110 3.08 6.75 1.56
C CYS A 110 4.56 6.69 1.16
N LEU A 111 4.97 7.49 0.16
CA LEU A 111 6.36 7.62 -0.26
C LEU A 111 7.25 8.11 0.89
N ASN A 112 6.80 9.12 1.63
CA ASN A 112 7.53 9.64 2.78
C ASN A 112 7.68 8.63 3.93
N LEU A 113 6.78 7.65 4.04
CA LEU A 113 6.87 6.57 5.03
C LEU A 113 7.85 5.46 4.63
N LEU A 114 8.04 5.25 3.33
CA LEU A 114 8.93 4.22 2.79
C LEU A 114 10.30 4.75 2.35
N LYS A 115 10.54 6.07 2.29
CA LYS A 115 11.75 6.70 1.74
C LYS A 115 13.08 6.10 2.23
N ASP A 116 13.16 5.73 3.51
CA ASP A 116 14.38 5.18 4.12
C ASP A 116 14.38 3.64 4.18
N LYS A 117 13.37 2.98 3.59
CA LYS A 117 13.15 1.53 3.67
C LYS A 117 13.43 0.89 2.32
N LYS A 118 14.25 -0.17 2.31
CA LYS A 118 14.41 -1.04 1.14
C LYS A 118 13.13 -1.86 0.97
N GLN A 119 12.22 -1.39 0.12
CA GLN A 119 10.95 -2.04 -0.17
C GLN A 119 10.65 -1.94 -1.66
N ASP A 120 10.60 -3.07 -2.36
CA ASP A 120 10.29 -3.09 -3.80
C ASP A 120 8.98 -2.37 -4.12
N PHE A 121 7.99 -2.45 -3.22
CA PHE A 121 6.68 -1.83 -3.38
C PHE A 121 6.74 -0.31 -3.61
N ILE A 122 7.78 0.37 -3.11
CA ILE A 122 7.94 1.83 -3.29
C ILE A 122 8.00 2.23 -4.77
N VAL A 123 8.47 1.32 -5.64
CA VAL A 123 8.55 1.53 -7.09
C VAL A 123 7.15 1.74 -7.68
N CYS A 124 6.15 1.00 -7.22
CA CYS A 124 4.77 1.20 -7.64
C CYS A 124 4.21 2.56 -7.20
N LEU A 125 4.61 3.06 -6.03
CA LEU A 125 4.18 4.37 -5.55
C LEU A 125 4.78 5.50 -6.38
N TYR A 126 6.03 5.37 -6.84
CA TYR A 126 6.60 6.29 -7.82
C TYR A 126 5.83 6.24 -9.15
N GLY A 127 5.45 5.05 -9.61
CA GLY A 127 4.60 4.89 -10.80
C GLY A 127 3.27 5.63 -10.68
N LEU A 128 2.58 5.51 -9.54
CA LEU A 128 1.35 6.25 -9.25
C LEU A 128 1.59 7.76 -9.22
N LYS A 129 2.71 8.22 -8.63
CA LYS A 129 3.03 9.64 -8.55
C LYS A 129 3.32 10.26 -9.90
N GLU A 130 4.05 9.56 -10.77
CA GLU A 130 4.29 10.04 -12.15
C GLU A 130 3.00 10.01 -12.99
N TYR A 131 2.13 9.02 -12.77
CA TYR A 131 0.83 8.99 -13.41
C TYR A 131 -0.03 10.20 -13.03
N GLU A 132 -0.07 10.57 -11.75
CA GLU A 132 -0.78 11.76 -11.24
C GLU A 132 -0.27 13.05 -11.91
N LYS A 133 1.04 13.14 -12.19
CA LYS A 133 1.64 14.28 -12.91
C LYS A 133 1.36 14.28 -14.42
N GLY A 134 0.77 13.22 -14.96
CA GLY A 134 0.57 13.02 -16.40
C GLY A 134 1.78 12.43 -17.13
N ASN A 135 2.85 12.06 -16.43
CA ASN A 135 4.08 11.49 -16.99
C ASN A 135 3.90 9.99 -17.25
N LYS A 136 3.11 9.65 -18.28
CA LYS A 136 2.65 8.28 -18.53
C LYS A 136 3.78 7.29 -18.85
N VAL A 137 4.83 7.73 -19.54
CA VAL A 137 5.98 6.88 -19.88
C VAL A 137 6.75 6.48 -18.63
N ASP A 138 7.05 7.44 -17.75
CA ASP A 138 7.76 7.16 -16.51
C ASP A 138 6.91 6.30 -15.56
N ALA A 139 5.61 6.60 -15.47
CA ALA A 139 4.67 5.78 -14.73
C ALA A 139 4.70 4.32 -15.21
N PHE A 140 4.65 4.11 -16.53
CA PHE A 140 4.72 2.78 -17.14
C PHE A 140 6.04 2.08 -16.80
N ASN A 141 7.17 2.78 -16.92
CA ASN A 141 8.49 2.22 -16.65
C ASN A 141 8.63 1.77 -15.18
N TYR A 142 8.10 2.54 -14.23
CA TYR A 142 8.06 2.14 -12.83
C TYR A 142 7.27 0.85 -12.63
N PHE A 143 6.03 0.76 -13.12
CA PHE A 143 5.24 -0.47 -13.00
C PHE A 143 5.88 -1.65 -13.73
N TYR A 144 6.38 -1.44 -14.95
CA TYR A 144 7.06 -2.47 -15.72
C TYR A 144 8.26 -3.02 -14.96
N SER A 145 9.09 -2.15 -14.38
CA SER A 145 10.25 -2.57 -13.58
C SER A 145 9.87 -3.40 -12.36
N TYR A 146 8.70 -3.15 -11.78
CA TYR A 146 8.18 -3.94 -10.66
C TYR A 146 7.63 -5.30 -11.08
N PHE A 147 6.89 -5.37 -12.20
CA PHE A 147 6.16 -6.57 -12.61
C PHE A 147 6.94 -7.50 -13.57
N LYS A 148 7.95 -7.01 -14.29
CA LYS A 148 8.64 -7.78 -15.34
C LYS A 148 9.21 -9.12 -14.88
N ASP A 149 9.69 -9.19 -13.63
CA ASP A 149 10.31 -10.38 -13.04
C ASP A 149 9.40 -11.06 -12.01
N LYS A 150 8.17 -10.57 -11.84
CA LYS A 150 7.21 -11.05 -10.84
C LYS A 150 6.05 -11.74 -11.53
N ASN A 151 5.89 -13.04 -11.27
CA ASN A 151 4.72 -13.83 -11.69
C ASN A 151 3.51 -13.64 -10.75
N CYS A 152 3.32 -12.44 -10.21
CA CYS A 152 2.18 -12.16 -9.34
C CYS A 152 1.56 -10.79 -9.61
N LEU A 153 0.24 -10.75 -9.50
CA LEU A 153 -0.52 -9.50 -9.42
C LEU A 153 -0.55 -9.03 -7.98
N LEU A 154 -0.59 -7.72 -7.78
CA LEU A 154 -0.82 -7.16 -6.47
C LEU A 154 -2.31 -7.22 -6.14
N GLU A 155 -2.64 -7.51 -4.89
CA GLU A 155 -4.01 -7.37 -4.35
C GLU A 155 -4.33 -5.90 -4.07
N HIS A 156 -4.07 -5.01 -5.04
CA HIS A 156 -4.10 -3.56 -4.90
C HIS A 156 -4.87 -2.90 -6.05
N TYR A 157 -6.08 -2.41 -5.77
CA TYR A 157 -6.99 -1.82 -6.74
C TYR A 157 -6.32 -0.72 -7.59
N LEU A 158 -5.75 0.31 -6.96
CA LEU A 158 -5.31 1.50 -7.71
C LEU A 158 -4.13 1.20 -8.65
N ILE A 159 -3.16 0.39 -8.22
CA ILE A 159 -2.03 -0.05 -9.06
C ILE A 159 -2.53 -0.85 -10.25
N ASN A 160 -3.44 -1.81 -10.03
CA ASN A 160 -4.00 -2.61 -11.11
C ASN A 160 -4.77 -1.75 -12.11
N LYS A 161 -5.58 -0.80 -11.63
CA LYS A 161 -6.31 0.15 -12.47
C LYS A 161 -5.37 1.00 -13.31
N VAL A 162 -4.43 1.69 -12.67
CA VAL A 162 -3.52 2.62 -13.35
C VAL A 162 -2.61 1.90 -14.34
N TYR A 163 -2.00 0.78 -13.92
CA TYR A 163 -1.12 0.04 -14.80
C TYR A 163 -1.90 -0.62 -15.95
N GLY A 164 -3.11 -1.11 -15.70
CA GLY A 164 -4.02 -1.60 -16.74
C GLY A 164 -4.36 -0.53 -17.78
N TYR A 165 -4.64 0.71 -17.36
CA TYR A 165 -4.84 1.84 -18.26
C TYR A 165 -3.59 2.17 -19.08
N LEU A 166 -2.42 2.20 -18.45
CA LEU A 166 -1.17 2.44 -19.15
C LEU A 166 -0.89 1.32 -20.17
N LEU A 167 -1.07 0.06 -19.81
CA LEU A 167 -0.91 -1.07 -20.73
C LEU A 167 -1.84 -0.95 -21.94
N TYR A 168 -3.09 -0.53 -21.75
CA TYR A 168 -4.01 -0.25 -22.85
C TYR A 168 -3.48 0.86 -23.77
N GLU A 169 -3.03 1.99 -23.20
CA GLU A 169 -2.51 3.11 -23.98
C GLU A 169 -1.25 2.76 -24.76
N PHE A 170 -0.39 1.91 -24.19
CA PHE A 170 0.81 1.37 -24.83
C PHE A 170 0.53 0.09 -25.65
N GLN A 171 -0.74 -0.18 -26.00
CA GLN A 171 -1.19 -1.26 -26.89
C GLN A 171 -0.82 -2.68 -26.43
N GLN A 172 -0.56 -2.87 -25.13
CA GLN A 172 -0.33 -4.17 -24.50
C GLN A 172 -1.66 -4.77 -24.02
N PHE A 173 -2.59 -4.98 -24.95
CA PHE A 173 -3.99 -5.31 -24.66
C PHE A 173 -4.16 -6.59 -23.84
N ASP A 174 -3.44 -7.66 -24.16
CA ASP A 174 -3.54 -8.94 -23.42
C ASP A 174 -3.17 -8.80 -21.95
N LYS A 175 -2.12 -8.01 -21.65
CA LYS A 175 -1.75 -7.70 -20.27
C LYS A 175 -2.73 -6.74 -19.62
N ALA A 176 -3.23 -5.76 -20.37
CA ALA A 176 -4.22 -4.80 -19.87
C ALA A 176 -5.46 -5.53 -19.34
N VAL A 177 -5.96 -6.57 -20.04
CA VAL A 177 -7.07 -7.41 -19.56
C VAL A 177 -6.81 -7.93 -18.15
N VAL A 178 -5.65 -8.54 -17.92
CA VAL A 178 -5.30 -9.17 -16.63
C VAL A 178 -5.34 -8.16 -15.47
N PHE A 179 -4.73 -6.99 -15.66
CA PHE A 179 -4.69 -5.96 -14.62
C PHE A 179 -6.06 -5.29 -14.41
N LEU A 180 -6.81 -5.03 -15.49
CA LEU A 180 -8.13 -4.41 -15.40
C LEU A 180 -9.18 -5.36 -14.78
N GLN A 181 -9.13 -6.66 -15.07
CA GLN A 181 -9.93 -7.67 -14.37
C GLN A 181 -9.65 -7.64 -12.87
N LYS A 182 -8.37 -7.58 -12.48
CA LYS A 182 -8.00 -7.52 -11.06
C LYS A 182 -8.46 -6.24 -10.38
N ALA A 183 -8.51 -5.12 -11.10
CA ALA A 183 -9.11 -3.89 -10.59
C ALA A 183 -10.63 -4.03 -10.38
N CYS A 184 -11.36 -4.62 -11.33
CA CYS A 184 -12.79 -4.92 -11.20
C CYS A 184 -13.09 -5.89 -10.04
N GLU A 185 -12.25 -6.91 -9.81
CA GLU A 185 -12.42 -7.81 -8.65
C GLU A 185 -12.38 -7.06 -7.31
N LYS A 186 -11.60 -5.98 -7.24
CA LYS A 186 -11.43 -5.18 -6.02
C LYS A 186 -12.45 -4.08 -5.87
N LYS A 187 -12.92 -3.50 -6.97
CA LYS A 187 -14.00 -2.51 -7.01
C LYS A 187 -14.96 -2.81 -8.17
N PRO A 188 -15.91 -3.75 -7.99
CA PRO A 188 -16.88 -4.11 -9.02
C PRO A 188 -17.80 -2.96 -9.43
N GLU A 189 -17.90 -1.92 -8.62
CA GLU A 189 -18.70 -0.72 -8.84
C GLU A 189 -18.01 0.34 -9.73
N ASP A 190 -16.71 0.17 -10.03
CA ASP A 190 -15.95 1.13 -10.83
C ASP A 190 -16.26 1.01 -12.33
N ILE A 191 -17.28 1.74 -12.75
CA ILE A 191 -17.76 1.76 -14.13
C ILE A 191 -16.69 2.13 -15.17
N GLU A 192 -15.73 2.99 -14.83
CA GLU A 192 -14.68 3.41 -15.76
C GLU A 192 -13.72 2.27 -16.08
N VAL A 193 -13.45 1.40 -15.11
CA VAL A 193 -12.64 0.19 -15.34
C VAL A 193 -13.40 -0.79 -16.22
N HIS A 194 -14.70 -0.98 -15.98
CA HIS A 194 -15.56 -1.82 -16.84
C HIS A 194 -15.63 -1.30 -18.28
N ARG A 195 -15.79 0.02 -18.48
CA ARG A 195 -15.75 0.67 -19.80
C ARG A 195 -14.43 0.40 -20.51
N LYS A 196 -13.29 0.59 -19.82
CA LYS A 196 -11.98 0.32 -20.40
C LYS A 196 -11.79 -1.17 -20.74
N LEU A 197 -12.21 -2.06 -19.86
CA LEU A 197 -12.11 -3.50 -20.07
C LEU A 197 -12.97 -3.96 -21.26
N LYS A 198 -14.16 -3.37 -21.45
CA LYS A 198 -14.99 -3.58 -22.65
C LYS A 198 -14.26 -3.19 -23.93
N GLU A 199 -13.61 -2.03 -23.96
CA GLU A 199 -12.80 -1.59 -25.11
C GLU A 199 -11.68 -2.58 -25.43
N VAL A 200 -10.99 -3.07 -24.40
CA VAL A 200 -9.89 -4.04 -24.57
C VAL A 200 -10.43 -5.36 -25.16
N TYR A 201 -11.54 -5.89 -24.64
CA TYR A 201 -12.16 -7.10 -25.19
C TYR A 201 -12.61 -6.94 -26.64
N LYS A 202 -13.16 -5.77 -26.99
CA LYS A 202 -13.54 -5.47 -28.38
C LYS A 202 -12.33 -5.50 -29.32
N ILE A 203 -11.20 -4.91 -28.91
CA ILE A 203 -9.94 -4.92 -29.68
C ILE A 203 -9.42 -6.35 -29.84
N ASN A 204 -9.45 -7.13 -28.76
CA ASN A 204 -9.04 -8.54 -28.74
C ASN A 204 -10.05 -9.49 -29.41
N LYS A 205 -11.19 -8.99 -29.92
CA LYS A 205 -12.27 -9.76 -30.53
C LYS A 205 -12.90 -10.80 -29.59
N GLN A 206 -12.85 -10.53 -28.28
CA GLN A 206 -13.43 -11.34 -27.21
C GLN A 206 -14.91 -10.95 -27.00
N GLN A 207 -15.75 -11.37 -27.95
CA GLN A 207 -17.15 -10.91 -28.04
C GLN A 207 -18.02 -11.31 -26.84
N VAL A 208 -17.73 -12.45 -26.19
CA VAL A 208 -18.52 -12.91 -25.04
C VAL A 208 -18.25 -12.01 -23.85
N GLU A 209 -16.99 -11.74 -23.58
CA GLU A 209 -16.51 -10.91 -22.49
C GLU A 209 -16.90 -9.45 -22.69
N GLU A 210 -16.83 -8.93 -23.92
CA GLU A 210 -17.33 -7.59 -24.28
C GLU A 210 -18.82 -7.43 -23.88
N LYS A 211 -19.67 -8.39 -24.27
CA LYS A 211 -21.11 -8.37 -23.93
C LYS A 211 -21.37 -8.49 -22.43
N ILE A 212 -20.53 -9.23 -21.71
CA ILE A 212 -20.61 -9.29 -20.24
C ILE A 212 -20.34 -7.91 -19.65
N GLN A 213 -19.26 -7.23 -20.09
CA GLN A 213 -18.94 -5.89 -19.62
C GLN A 213 -20.05 -4.88 -19.95
N GLU A 214 -20.65 -4.97 -21.14
CA GLU A 214 -21.78 -4.12 -21.52
C GLU A 214 -22.96 -4.26 -20.55
N LYS A 215 -23.34 -5.49 -20.20
CA LYS A 215 -24.41 -5.74 -19.21
C LYS A 215 -24.05 -5.17 -17.83
N ILE A 216 -22.82 -5.36 -17.38
CA ILE A 216 -22.36 -4.83 -16.09
C ILE A 216 -22.45 -3.30 -16.09
N ILE A 217 -21.97 -2.65 -17.15
CA ILE A 217 -22.04 -1.19 -17.31
C ILE A 217 -23.50 -0.72 -17.24
N THR A 218 -24.41 -1.34 -17.98
CA THR A 218 -25.84 -0.97 -17.93
C THR A 218 -26.42 -1.13 -16.52
N LEU A 219 -26.08 -2.21 -15.80
CA LEU A 219 -26.53 -2.42 -14.42
C LEU A 219 -25.98 -1.36 -13.45
N LEU A 220 -24.76 -0.86 -13.67
CA LEU A 220 -24.15 0.18 -12.84
C LEU A 220 -24.67 1.59 -13.17
N GLU A 221 -25.13 1.83 -14.40
CA GLU A 221 -25.67 3.13 -14.84
C GLU A 221 -27.11 3.38 -14.37
N GLY A 222 -27.89 2.31 -14.14
CA GLY A 222 -29.31 2.38 -13.75
C GLY A 222 -30.25 2.28 -14.94
#